data_AF-P9WF98-F1
#
_entry.id   AF-P9WF98-F1
#
_cell.length_a   1.000
_cell.length_b   1.000
_cell.length_c   1.000
_cell.angle_alpha   90.00
_cell.angle_beta   90.00
_cell.angle_gamma   90.00
#
_symmetry.space_group_name_H-M   'P 1'
#
loop_
_entity.id
_entity.type
_entity.pdbx_description
1 polymer ?
#
loop_
_entity_poly.entity_id
_entity_poly.type
_entity_poly.pdbx_seq_one_letter_code
_entity_poly.pdbx_strand_id
1 'polypeptide(L)'
;MTYVLDTNVVSALRVPGRHPAVAAWADSVQVAEQFVVAITLAEIERGVIAKERTDPTQSEHLRRWFDDKVLRIFVFARRGTNLIMQPLAGHIGYSLYSGISWF
;
A
#
# COMPACT_ATOMS: atom_id res chain seq x y z
N MET A 1 -15.58 14.20 -7.40
CA MET A 1 -15.39 14.42 -5.93
C MET A 1 -14.09 13.74 -5.57
N THR A 2 -13.24 14.37 -4.77
CA THR A 2 -11.91 13.82 -4.45
C THR A 2 -11.93 13.01 -3.15
N TYR A 3 -11.24 11.87 -3.13
CA TYR A 3 -11.16 10.96 -1.99
C TYR A 3 -9.73 10.72 -1.56
N VAL A 4 -9.49 10.68 -0.25
CA VAL A 4 -8.26 10.17 0.36
C VAL A 4 -8.55 8.77 0.88
N LEU A 5 -7.86 7.77 0.33
CA LEU A 5 -8.01 6.37 0.71
C LEU A 5 -7.22 6.08 1.97
N ASP A 6 -7.85 5.42 2.93
CA ASP A 6 -7.18 4.87 4.09
C ASP A 6 -6.44 3.57 3.74
N THR A 7 -5.64 3.08 4.70
CA THR A 7 -4.88 1.83 4.56
C THR A 7 -5.78 0.61 4.39
N ASN A 8 -7.00 0.63 4.95
CA ASN A 8 -7.93 -0.50 4.89
C ASN A 8 -8.55 -0.65 3.50
N VAL A 9 -8.95 0.45 2.86
CA VAL A 9 -9.48 0.51 1.50
C VAL A 9 -8.40 0.05 0.53
N VAL A 10 -7.17 0.59 0.63
CA VAL A 10 -6.05 0.16 -0.22
C VAL A 10 -5.76 -1.33 -0.03
N SER A 11 -5.74 -1.82 1.22
CA SER A 11 -5.50 -3.23 1.53
C SER A 11 -6.63 -4.16 1.06
N ALA A 12 -7.89 -3.69 1.11
CA ALA A 12 -9.05 -4.44 0.62
C ALA A 12 -8.98 -4.68 -0.89
N LEU A 13 -8.39 -3.75 -1.64
CA LEU A 13 -8.19 -3.85 -3.10
C LEU A 13 -6.99 -4.73 -3.50
N ARG A 14 -6.20 -5.23 -2.53
CA ARG A 14 -5.02 -6.08 -2.81
C ARG A 14 -5.37 -7.40 -3.48
N VAL A 15 -6.42 -8.07 -2.99
CA VAL A 15 -6.82 -9.40 -3.47
C VAL A 15 -8.10 -9.24 -4.30
N PRO A 16 -8.04 -9.42 -5.63
CA PRO A 16 -9.21 -9.33 -6.49
C PRO A 16 -10.36 -10.21 -5.99
N GLY A 17 -11.56 -9.66 -5.95
CA GLY A 17 -12.77 -10.37 -5.52
C GLY A 17 -12.94 -10.54 -4.00
N ARG A 18 -11.94 -10.20 -3.17
CA ARG A 18 -12.06 -10.32 -1.70
C ARG A 18 -13.09 -9.37 -1.11
N HIS A 19 -13.16 -8.15 -1.64
CA HIS A 19 -14.09 -7.10 -1.20
C HIS A 19 -14.81 -6.48 -2.40
N PRO A 20 -15.82 -7.15 -2.97
CA PRO A 20 -16.44 -6.74 -4.23
C PRO A 20 -17.14 -5.38 -4.14
N ALA A 21 -17.72 -5.02 -2.99
CA ALA A 21 -18.33 -3.71 -2.79
C ALA A 21 -17.29 -2.56 -2.79
N VAL A 22 -16.11 -2.79 -2.20
CA VAL A 22 -15.01 -1.81 -2.19
C VAL A 22 -14.42 -1.68 -3.59
N ALA A 23 -14.26 -2.79 -4.31
CA ALA A 23 -13.80 -2.80 -5.69
C ALA A 23 -14.78 -2.03 -6.61
N ALA A 24 -16.08 -2.34 -6.54
CA ALA A 24 -17.09 -1.64 -7.34
C ALA A 24 -17.12 -0.12 -7.06
N TRP A 25 -16.97 0.28 -5.79
CA TRP A 25 -16.84 1.70 -5.44
C TRP A 25 -15.56 2.31 -6.03
N ALA A 26 -14.41 1.66 -5.84
CA ALA A 26 -13.13 2.16 -6.35
C ALA A 26 -13.13 2.28 -7.89
N ASP A 27 -13.80 1.37 -8.60
CA ASP A 27 -13.96 1.40 -10.06
C ASP A 27 -14.92 2.52 -10.52
N SER A 28 -15.86 2.94 -9.66
CA SER A 28 -16.80 4.04 -9.96
C SER A 28 -16.20 5.44 -9.80
N VAL A 29 -15.04 5.56 -9.16
CA VAL A 29 -14.34 6.84 -8.95
C VAL A 29 -13.12 6.88 -9.87
N GLN A 30 -12.93 7.96 -10.63
CA GLN A 30 -11.75 8.06 -11.50
C GLN A 30 -10.46 7.97 -10.67
N VAL A 31 -9.48 7.20 -11.13
CA VAL A 31 -8.19 7.06 -10.43
C VAL A 31 -7.55 8.41 -10.15
N ALA A 32 -7.71 9.42 -11.03
CA ALA A 32 -7.23 10.80 -10.85
C ALA A 32 -7.84 11.53 -9.65
N GLU A 33 -9.02 11.10 -9.18
CA GLU A 33 -9.71 11.66 -8.02
C GLU A 33 -9.45 10.89 -6.71
N GLN A 34 -8.63 9.83 -6.76
CA GLN A 34 -8.27 9.02 -5.60
C GLN A 34 -6.85 9.36 -5.13
N PHE A 35 -6.63 9.58 -3.84
CA PHE A 35 -5.32 9.96 -3.28
C PHE A 35 -5.00 9.09 -2.06
N VAL A 36 -3.72 8.97 -1.72
CA VAL A 36 -3.26 8.38 -0.45
C VAL A 36 -2.34 9.38 0.23
N VAL A 37 -2.36 9.43 1.55
CA VAL A 37 -1.40 10.24 2.31
C VAL A 37 -0.10 9.47 2.49
N ALA A 38 1.01 10.19 2.72
CA ALA A 38 2.32 9.57 2.94
C ALA A 38 2.32 8.58 4.13
N ILE A 39 1.50 8.83 5.15
CA ILE A 39 1.34 7.93 6.31
C ILE A 39 0.76 6.58 5.89
N THR A 40 -0.26 6.54 5.03
CA THR A 40 -0.83 5.30 4.47
C THR A 40 0.24 4.47 3.75
N LEU A 41 1.10 5.11 2.95
CA LEU A 41 2.21 4.42 2.28
C LEU A 41 3.22 3.86 3.29
N ALA A 42 3.55 4.63 4.33
CA ALA A 42 4.48 4.20 5.38
C ALA A 42 3.92 3.03 6.21
N GLU A 43 2.62 3.01 6.47
CA GLU A 43 1.95 1.89 7.15
C GLU A 43 2.01 0.60 6.33
N ILE A 44 1.75 0.69 5.01
CA ILE A 44 1.85 -0.47 4.11
C ILE A 44 3.29 -0.98 4.04
N GLU A 45 4.27 -0.11 3.80
CA GLU A 45 5.70 -0.45 3.75
C GLU A 45 6.15 -1.16 5.02
N ARG A 46 5.79 -0.59 6.19
CA ARG A 46 6.09 -1.18 7.49
C ARG A 46 5.48 -2.57 7.62
N GLY A 47 4.25 -2.75 7.14
CA GLY A 47 3.59 -4.03 7.11
C GLY A 47 4.26 -5.06 6.19
N VAL A 48 4.79 -4.62 5.04
CA VAL A 48 5.60 -5.47 4.15
C VAL A 48 6.86 -5.93 4.87
N ILE A 49 7.62 -5.00 5.46
CA ILE A 49 8.86 -5.31 6.21
C ILE A 49 8.58 -6.25 7.40
N ALA A 50 7.48 -6.04 8.11
CA ALA A 50 7.08 -6.94 9.21
C ALA A 50 6.79 -8.36 8.70
N LYS A 51 6.18 -8.48 7.52
CA LYS A 51 5.91 -9.77 6.89
C LYS A 51 7.19 -10.43 6.35
N GLU A 52 8.13 -9.66 5.80
CA GLU A 52 9.45 -10.15 5.36
C GLU A 52 10.21 -10.88 6.49
N ARG A 53 10.04 -10.42 7.74
CA ARG A 53 10.68 -11.05 8.91
C ARG A 53 10.06 -12.37 9.36
N THR A 54 8.79 -12.60 9.02
CA THR A 54 8.02 -13.76 9.54
C THR A 54 7.70 -14.79 8.47
N ASP A 55 7.52 -14.35 7.23
CA ASP A 55 7.14 -15.18 6.07
C ASP A 55 7.68 -14.56 4.78
N PRO A 56 8.93 -14.88 4.41
CA PRO A 56 9.58 -14.32 3.22
C PRO A 56 8.80 -14.58 1.93
N THR A 57 8.18 -15.75 1.78
CA THR A 57 7.42 -16.11 0.57
C THR A 57 6.17 -15.24 0.41
N GLN A 58 5.37 -15.08 1.46
CA GLN A 58 4.19 -14.22 1.38
C GLN A 58 4.58 -12.74 1.28
N SER A 59 5.69 -12.35 1.91
CA SER A 59 6.19 -10.97 1.84
C SER A 59 6.61 -10.56 0.44
N GLU A 60 7.14 -11.46 -0.37
CA GLU A 60 7.53 -11.17 -1.76
C GLU A 60 6.32 -10.77 -2.61
N HIS A 61 5.20 -11.49 -2.45
CA HIS A 61 3.94 -11.16 -3.13
C HIS A 61 3.43 -9.78 -2.70
N LEU A 62 3.56 -9.49 -1.41
CA LEU A 62 3.13 -8.22 -0.84
C LEU A 62 4.00 -7.04 -1.29
N ARG A 63 5.33 -7.23 -1.33
CA ARG A 63 6.31 -6.29 -1.88
C ARG A 63 5.99 -5.95 -3.33
N ARG A 64 5.83 -6.98 -4.17
CA ARG A 64 5.45 -6.78 -5.59
C ARG A 64 4.15 -6.02 -5.73
N TRP A 65 3.13 -6.34 -4.94
CA TRP A 65 1.87 -5.59 -4.96
C TRP A 65 2.07 -4.12 -4.57
N PHE A 66 2.83 -3.84 -3.51
CA PHE A 66 3.08 -2.46 -3.07
C PHE A 66 3.81 -1.65 -4.14
N ASP A 67 4.87 -2.21 -4.73
CA ASP A 67 5.68 -1.52 -5.73
C ASP A 67 4.92 -1.35 -7.07
N ASP A 68 4.34 -2.42 -7.59
CA ASP A 68 3.75 -2.44 -8.93
C ASP A 68 2.33 -1.91 -9.00
N LYS A 69 1.60 -1.88 -7.88
CA LYS A 69 0.23 -1.35 -7.83
C LYS A 69 0.18 -0.05 -7.06
N VAL A 70 0.53 -0.05 -5.78
CA VAL A 70 0.31 1.11 -4.91
C VAL A 70 1.23 2.28 -5.29
N LEU A 71 2.55 2.07 -5.27
CA LEU A 71 3.51 3.12 -5.61
C LEU A 71 3.40 3.54 -7.07
N ARG A 72 3.21 2.58 -7.98
CA ARG A 72 2.99 2.88 -9.39
C ARG A 72 1.80 3.81 -9.61
N ILE A 73 0.65 3.55 -9.00
CA ILE A 73 -0.57 4.34 -9.21
C ILE A 73 -0.48 5.70 -8.52
N PHE A 74 -0.06 5.74 -7.25
CA PHE A 74 -0.20 6.94 -6.43
C PHE A 74 1.03 7.84 -6.37
N VAL A 75 2.23 7.31 -6.66
CA VAL A 75 3.49 8.08 -6.59
C VAL A 75 4.07 8.29 -7.98
N PHE A 76 4.35 7.21 -8.72
CA PHE A 76 5.14 7.28 -9.95
C PHE A 76 4.32 7.69 -11.18
N ALA A 77 3.07 7.24 -11.32
CA ALA A 77 2.24 7.68 -12.45
C ALA A 77 1.87 9.17 -12.36
N ARG A 78 1.89 9.74 -11.15
CA ARG A 78 1.48 11.12 -10.89
C ARG A 78 2.63 12.11 -10.82
N ARG A 79 3.84 11.65 -10.51
CA ARG A 79 5.05 12.46 -10.62
C ARG A 79 5.84 11.91 -11.79
N GLY A 80 5.97 12.67 -12.88
CA GLY A 80 6.78 12.31 -14.04
C GLY A 80 8.29 12.24 -13.75
N THR A 81 8.72 11.63 -12.64
CA THR A 81 10.10 11.65 -12.14
C THR A 81 10.54 10.30 -11.56
N ASN A 82 11.75 9.92 -11.95
CA ASN A 82 12.54 8.77 -11.50
C ASN A 82 12.99 8.91 -10.03
N LEU A 83 12.05 8.93 -9.07
CA LEU A 83 12.43 8.83 -7.67
C LEU A 83 12.72 7.36 -7.34
N ILE A 84 13.99 6.98 -7.33
CA ILE A 84 14.45 5.71 -6.76
C ILE A 84 14.17 5.78 -5.26
N MET A 85 13.07 5.20 -4.81
CA MET A 85 12.83 4.94 -3.38
C MET A 85 13.80 3.83 -2.96
N GLN A 86 14.90 4.20 -2.30
CA GLN A 86 15.73 3.23 -1.59
C GLN A 86 14.90 2.68 -0.41
N PRO A 87 14.95 1.37 -0.13
CA PRO A 87 14.24 0.82 1.01
C PRO A 87 14.67 1.56 2.27
N LEU A 88 13.71 2.05 3.06
CA LEU A 88 13.93 2.64 4.39
C LEU A 88 14.36 1.57 5.43
N ALA A 89 15.13 0.56 4.99
CA ALA A 89 15.75 -0.47 5.80
C ALA A 89 16.97 0.15 6.51
N GLY A 90 16.71 1.09 7.42
CA GLY A 90 17.73 1.91 8.04
C GLY A 90 17.59 2.01 9.55
N HIS A 91 16.73 2.89 10.06
CA HIS A 91 17.04 3.56 11.33
C HIS A 91 15.84 3.92 12.22
N ILE A 92 14.71 3.19 12.18
CA ILE A 92 13.57 3.49 13.07
C ILE A 92 13.17 2.24 13.85
N GLY A 93 13.33 2.29 15.19
CA GLY A 93 12.89 1.24 16.09
C GLY A 93 11.37 1.08 16.05
N TYR A 94 10.89 -0.04 15.50
CA TYR A 94 9.47 -0.33 15.31
C TYR A 94 8.92 -1.21 16.46
N SER A 95 8.65 -0.61 17.62
CA SER A 95 8.19 -1.33 18.85
C SER A 95 6.82 -0.86 19.38
N LEU A 96 5.92 -0.41 18.52
CA LEU A 96 4.52 -0.08 18.88
C LEU A 96 3.64 -0.45 17.68
N TYR A 97 2.52 -1.15 17.88
CA TYR A 97 1.66 -1.83 16.88
C TYR A 97 1.93 -3.33 16.70
N SER A 98 1.73 -4.11 17.78
CA SER A 98 1.63 -5.57 17.77
C SER A 98 0.20 -6.09 17.55
N GLY A 99 -0.69 -5.31 16.90
CA GLY A 99 -2.14 -5.59 16.89
C GLY A 99 -2.86 -5.35 15.58
N ILE A 100 -2.15 -5.15 14.46
CA ILE A 100 -2.76 -4.84 13.17
C ILE A 100 -2.53 -6.00 12.20
N SER A 101 -3.52 -6.89 12.11
CA SER A 101 -3.57 -8.01 11.16
C SER A 101 -4.31 -7.58 9.88
N TRP A 102 -3.61 -7.02 8.90
CA TRP A 102 -4.18 -6.68 7.58
C TRP A 102 -3.58 -7.49 6.42
N PHE A 103 -2.80 -8.55 6.70
CA PHE A 103 -2.24 -9.44 5.67
C PHE A 103 -2.66 -10.89 5.74
#